data_AF-A0A0H3JQ34-F1
#
_entry.id   AF-A0A0H3JQ34-F1
#
_cell.length_a   1.000
_cell.length_b   1.000
_cell.length_c   1.000
_cell.angle_alpha   90.00
_cell.angle_beta   90.00
_cell.angle_gamma   90.00
#
_symmetry.space_group_name_H-M   'P 1'
#
loop_
_entity.id
_entity.type
_entity.pdbx_description
1 polymer ?
#
loop_
_entity_poly.entity_id
_entity_poly.type
_entity_poly.pdbx_seq_one_letter_code
_entity_poly.pdbx_strand_id
1 'polypeptide(L)'
;MLPLKNIIRIADDKDIDKFNCNERDAENALILCKDIVREQGLDMRLVNCEYTLDKSKVIFNFTADDRIDFRKLVKILAQHLKTRIELRQIGVRDEAKLLGGIGPCGRSLCCSTFLGDFEPVSIKMAKDQNLSLNPTKISGACGRLMCCLKYENDYYEEVRAQLPDIGEAIETPDGNGKVVALNILDISMQVKLEGHEQPLEYKLEEIETMH
;
A
#
# COMPACT_ATOMS: atom_id res chain seq x y z
N MET A 1 11.28 13.13 -6.63
CA MET A 1 12.04 11.86 -6.68
C MET A 1 13.48 12.16 -7.06
N LEU A 2 14.47 11.58 -6.36
CA LEU A 2 15.85 11.63 -6.83
C LEU A 2 15.94 10.78 -8.12
N PRO A 3 16.66 11.24 -9.15
CA PRO A 3 16.78 10.51 -10.40
C PRO A 3 17.44 9.14 -10.16
N LEU A 4 16.96 8.12 -10.88
CA LEU A 4 17.55 6.78 -10.87
C LEU A 4 19.03 6.89 -11.26
N LYS A 5 19.90 6.17 -10.53
CA LYS A 5 21.32 6.13 -10.86
C LYS A 5 21.52 5.44 -12.21
N ASN A 6 22.47 5.93 -13.00
CA ASN A 6 22.83 5.31 -14.27
C ASN A 6 23.22 3.85 -14.08
N ILE A 7 22.63 2.98 -14.90
CA ILE A 7 22.98 1.57 -14.99
C ILE A 7 24.32 1.47 -15.71
N ILE A 8 25.34 0.94 -15.02
CA ILE A 8 26.71 0.87 -15.56
C ILE A 8 26.86 -0.36 -16.47
N ARG A 9 26.48 -1.54 -15.97
CA ARG A 9 26.58 -2.83 -16.67
C ARG A 9 25.71 -3.89 -16.00
N ILE A 10 25.55 -5.05 -16.66
CA ILE A 10 24.99 -6.27 -16.06
C ILE A 10 25.93 -6.76 -14.94
N ALA A 11 25.36 -7.26 -13.85
CA ALA A 11 26.10 -7.80 -12.72
C ALA A 11 26.94 -9.01 -13.14
N ASP A 12 28.19 -9.06 -12.65
CA ASP A 12 29.05 -10.24 -12.80
C ASP A 12 29.02 -11.10 -11.53
N ASP A 13 29.63 -12.28 -11.57
CA ASP A 13 29.67 -13.19 -10.41
C ASP A 13 30.32 -12.54 -9.18
N LYS A 14 31.30 -11.64 -9.38
CA LYS A 14 31.97 -10.94 -8.27
C LYS A 14 31.04 -9.94 -7.61
N ASP A 15 30.16 -9.28 -8.37
CA ASP A 15 29.16 -8.36 -7.84
C ASP A 15 28.09 -9.12 -7.04
N ILE A 16 27.70 -10.31 -7.52
CA ILE A 16 26.77 -11.21 -6.81
C ILE A 16 27.40 -11.69 -5.51
N ASP A 17 28.67 -12.13 -5.54
CA ASP A 17 29.39 -12.55 -4.34
C ASP A 17 29.53 -11.41 -3.32
N LYS A 18 29.86 -10.20 -3.77
CA LYS A 18 29.88 -9.01 -2.91
C LYS A 18 28.52 -8.74 -2.30
N PHE A 19 27.45 -8.80 -3.08
CA PHE A 19 26.09 -8.62 -2.59
C PHE A 19 25.77 -9.63 -1.48
N ASN A 20 26.05 -10.92 -1.70
CA ASN A 20 25.82 -11.95 -0.70
C ASN A 20 26.66 -11.76 0.58
N CYS A 21 27.91 -11.31 0.46
CA CYS A 21 28.73 -10.95 1.61
C CYS A 21 28.15 -9.74 2.35
N ASN A 22 27.67 -8.72 1.62
CA ASN A 22 27.06 -7.53 2.19
C ASN A 22 25.78 -7.85 2.96
N GLU A 23 24.95 -8.76 2.45
CA GLU A 23 23.73 -9.23 3.13
C GLU A 23 24.08 -9.88 4.49
N ARG A 24 25.07 -10.77 4.52
CA ARG A 24 25.54 -11.40 5.77
C ARG A 24 26.08 -10.38 6.76
N ASP A 25 26.84 -9.40 6.29
CA ASP A 25 27.35 -8.32 7.13
C ASP A 25 26.20 -7.41 7.64
N ALA A 26 25.17 -7.18 6.82
CA ALA A 26 23.96 -6.46 7.20
C ALA A 26 23.20 -7.14 8.33
N GLU A 27 23.05 -8.47 8.27
CA GLU A 27 22.43 -9.26 9.35
C GLU A 27 23.20 -9.11 10.67
N ASN A 28 24.53 -9.23 10.63
CA ASN A 28 25.39 -9.04 11.80
C ASN A 28 25.28 -7.61 12.37
N ALA A 29 25.29 -6.60 11.48
CA ALA A 29 25.13 -5.21 11.88
C ALA A 29 23.75 -4.92 12.48
N LEU A 30 22.70 -5.57 11.97
CA LEU A 30 21.34 -5.46 12.50
C LEU A 30 21.24 -6.01 13.93
N ILE A 31 21.84 -7.18 14.19
CA ILE A 31 21.88 -7.80 15.52
C ILE A 31 22.61 -6.88 16.51
N LEU A 32 23.81 -6.41 16.14
CA LEU A 32 24.59 -5.48 16.94
C LEU A 32 23.78 -4.21 17.27
N CYS A 33 23.10 -3.64 16.28
CA CYS A 33 22.29 -2.44 16.47
C CYS A 33 21.11 -2.69 17.41
N LYS A 34 20.44 -3.84 17.30
CA LYS A 34 19.34 -4.23 18.21
C LYS A 34 19.80 -4.33 19.66
N ASP A 35 20.98 -4.87 19.91
CA ASP A 35 21.51 -4.99 21.26
C ASP A 35 21.86 -3.62 21.87
N ILE A 36 22.52 -2.74 21.11
CA ILE A 36 22.83 -1.37 21.56
C ILE A 36 21.55 -0.55 21.81
N VAL A 37 20.54 -0.69 20.95
CA VAL A 37 19.23 -0.03 21.12
C VAL A 37 18.57 -0.46 22.43
N ARG A 38 18.63 -1.77 22.74
CA ARG A 38 18.11 -2.32 24.00
C ARG A 38 18.87 -1.79 25.21
N GLU A 39 20.20 -1.74 25.14
CA GLU A 39 21.05 -1.21 26.22
C GLU A 39 20.82 0.29 26.49
N GLN A 40 20.58 1.08 25.44
CA GLN A 40 20.30 2.51 25.57
C GLN A 40 18.84 2.84 25.90
N GLY A 41 17.94 1.85 25.86
CA GLY A 41 16.52 2.07 26.13
C GLY A 41 15.86 3.02 25.12
N LEU A 42 16.28 2.98 23.85
CA LEU A 42 15.71 3.82 22.80
C LEU A 42 14.38 3.23 22.33
N ASP A 43 13.34 4.07 22.28
CA ASP A 43 11.99 3.67 21.85
C ASP A 43 11.88 3.60 20.32
N MET A 44 12.67 2.73 19.69
CA MET A 44 12.63 2.44 18.26
C MET A 44 12.54 0.95 17.98
N ARG A 45 11.92 0.62 16.85
CA ARG A 45 11.93 -0.72 16.29
C ARG A 45 12.75 -0.77 15.00
N LEU A 46 13.85 -1.51 15.03
CA LEU A 46 14.65 -1.77 13.84
C LEU A 46 13.93 -2.78 12.92
N VAL A 47 13.74 -2.38 11.66
CA VAL A 47 13.06 -3.19 10.65
C VAL A 47 14.08 -4.01 9.87
N ASN A 48 15.03 -3.35 9.19
CA ASN A 48 16.10 -4.02 8.45
C ASN A 48 17.39 -3.17 8.44
N CYS A 49 18.46 -3.77 7.92
CA CYS A 49 19.76 -3.15 7.72
C CYS A 49 20.25 -3.56 6.32
N GLU A 50 20.80 -2.61 5.57
CA GLU A 50 21.31 -2.86 4.23
C GLU A 50 22.65 -2.15 4.04
N TYR A 51 23.61 -2.84 3.43
CA TYR A 51 24.83 -2.23 2.93
C TYR A 51 24.65 -1.80 1.48
N THR A 52 25.21 -0.65 1.14
CA THR A 52 25.44 -0.32 -0.27
C THR A 52 26.41 -1.32 -0.91
N LEU A 53 26.27 -1.57 -2.22
CA LEU A 53 27.10 -2.56 -2.92
C LEU A 53 28.61 -2.25 -2.79
N ASP A 54 28.98 -0.97 -2.77
CA ASP A 54 30.34 -0.48 -2.57
C ASP A 54 30.78 -0.41 -1.09
N LYS A 55 29.93 -0.84 -0.16
CA LYS A 55 30.07 -0.68 1.31
C LYS A 55 30.39 0.76 1.75
N SER A 56 30.05 1.77 0.95
CA SER A 56 30.31 3.17 1.32
C SER A 56 29.47 3.62 2.52
N LYS A 57 28.26 3.07 2.62
CA LYS A 57 27.30 3.34 3.69
C LYS A 57 26.47 2.12 4.08
N VAL A 58 26.06 2.12 5.35
CA VAL A 58 25.11 1.19 5.96
C VAL A 58 23.84 1.95 6.27
N ILE A 59 22.69 1.42 5.85
CA ILE A 59 21.39 2.03 6.03
C ILE A 59 20.61 1.17 7.02
N PHE A 60 20.17 1.76 8.13
CA PHE A 60 19.25 1.10 9.06
C PHE A 60 17.87 1.72 8.91
N ASN A 61 16.88 0.90 8.53
CA ASN A 61 15.49 1.34 8.53
C ASN A 61 14.84 1.01 9.86
N PHE A 62 14.19 2.01 10.47
CA PHE A 62 13.52 1.86 11.76
C PHE A 62 12.16 2.56 11.77
N THR A 63 11.26 2.08 12.62
CA THR A 63 9.99 2.73 12.96
C THR A 63 10.06 3.28 14.39
N ALA A 64 9.42 4.42 14.58
CA ALA A 64 9.36 5.15 15.85
C ALA A 64 8.12 6.05 15.82
N ASP A 65 7.40 6.11 16.94
CA ASP A 65 6.23 6.97 17.10
C ASP A 65 6.66 8.42 17.38
N ASP A 66 7.67 8.58 18.24
CA ASP A 66 8.21 9.88 18.65
C ASP A 66 9.61 10.15 18.08
N ARG A 67 10.07 11.40 18.25
CA ARG A 67 11.41 11.82 17.84
C ARG A 67 12.46 11.26 18.81
N ILE A 68 13.40 10.49 18.29
CA ILE A 68 14.45 9.84 19.08
C ILE A 68 15.80 10.55 18.90
N ASP A 69 16.55 10.72 20.00
CA ASP A 69 17.94 11.17 19.93
C ASP A 69 18.88 9.96 19.74
N PHE A 70 19.32 9.76 18.50
CA PHE A 70 20.23 8.68 18.11
C PHE A 70 21.72 9.09 18.09
N ARG A 71 22.11 10.27 18.60
CA ARG A 71 23.52 10.73 18.55
C ARG A 71 24.50 9.75 19.21
N LYS A 72 24.12 9.19 20.37
CA LYS A 72 24.94 8.19 21.09
C LYS A 72 25.00 6.87 20.32
N LEU A 73 23.86 6.39 19.82
CA LEU A 73 23.77 5.19 18.99
C LEU A 73 24.70 5.25 17.78
N VAL A 74 24.63 6.35 17.00
CA VAL A 74 25.49 6.54 15.83
C VAL A 74 26.98 6.52 16.20
N LYS A 75 27.36 7.11 17.33
CA LYS A 75 28.75 7.13 17.79
C LYS A 75 29.27 5.72 18.09
N ILE A 76 28.47 4.89 18.77
CA ILE A 76 28.85 3.50 19.09
C ILE A 76 28.90 2.66 17.80
N LEU A 77 27.87 2.73 16.97
CA LEU A 77 27.84 2.01 15.69
C LEU A 77 29.02 2.38 14.79
N ALA A 78 29.43 3.66 14.76
CA ALA A 78 30.55 4.13 13.95
C ALA A 78 31.89 3.53 14.42
N GLN A 79 32.05 3.27 15.71
CA GLN A 79 33.23 2.62 16.27
C GLN A 79 33.33 1.15 15.84
N HIS A 80 32.19 0.45 15.76
CA HIS A 80 32.15 -0.97 15.39
C HIS A 80 32.20 -1.20 13.87
N LEU A 81 31.40 -0.48 13.10
CA LEU A 81 31.17 -0.77 11.68
C LEU A 81 32.15 -0.05 10.74
N LYS A 82 32.88 0.97 11.22
CA LYS A 82 33.87 1.77 10.46
C LYS A 82 33.38 2.25 9.09
N THR A 83 32.06 2.39 8.94
CA THR A 83 31.37 2.72 7.69
C THR A 83 30.40 3.86 7.97
N ARG A 84 30.05 4.66 6.96
CA ARG A 84 29.08 5.74 7.13
C ARG A 84 27.70 5.17 7.46
N ILE A 85 27.11 5.61 8.57
CA ILE A 85 25.81 5.14 9.03
C ILE A 85 24.73 6.14 8.59
N GLU A 86 23.68 5.63 7.97
CA GLU A 86 22.46 6.35 7.61
C GLU A 86 21.31 5.71 8.38
N LEU A 87 20.68 6.44 9.29
CA LEU A 87 19.48 5.99 9.99
C LEU A 87 18.27 6.58 9.25
N ARG A 88 17.36 5.72 8.78
CA ARG A 88 16.15 6.12 8.06
C ARG A 88 14.92 5.73 8.85
N GLN A 89 14.14 6.74 9.24
CA GLN A 89 12.80 6.50 9.78
C GLN A 89 11.87 6.18 8.61
N ILE A 90 11.18 5.06 8.70
CA ILE A 90 10.18 4.63 7.73
C ILE A 90 8.79 4.65 8.36
N GLY A 91 7.73 4.76 7.55
CA GLY A 91 6.36 4.70 8.06
C GLY A 91 5.93 3.26 8.32
N VAL A 92 4.85 3.07 9.10
CA VAL A 92 4.24 1.76 9.37
C VAL A 92 3.83 1.00 8.09
N ARG A 93 3.50 1.73 7.01
CA ARG A 93 3.17 1.12 5.71
C ARG A 93 4.42 0.62 4.99
N ASP A 94 5.52 1.35 5.07
CA ASP A 94 6.81 0.94 4.49
C ASP A 94 7.40 -0.23 5.27
N GLU A 95 7.21 -0.28 6.60
CA GLU A 95 7.52 -1.45 7.41
C GLU A 95 6.76 -2.68 6.90
N ALA A 96 5.44 -2.57 6.71
CA ALA A 96 4.64 -3.67 6.17
C ALA A 96 5.04 -4.03 4.72
N LYS A 97 5.48 -3.08 3.91
CA LYS A 97 6.01 -3.32 2.56
C LYS A 97 7.29 -4.15 2.60
N LEU A 98 8.22 -3.81 3.49
CA LEU A 98 9.52 -4.49 3.62
C LEU A 98 9.38 -5.88 4.21
N LEU A 99 8.55 -6.04 5.25
CA LEU A 99 8.30 -7.34 5.88
C LEU A 99 7.39 -8.24 5.02
N GLY A 100 6.55 -7.63 4.19
CA GLY A 100 5.49 -8.34 3.49
C GLY A 100 4.40 -8.84 4.44
N GLY A 101 3.62 -9.82 3.98
CA GLY A 101 2.55 -10.44 4.76
C GLY A 101 1.30 -10.74 3.95
N ILE A 102 0.23 -11.06 4.65
CA ILE A 102 -1.09 -11.36 4.07
C ILE A 102 -2.07 -10.28 4.51
N GLY A 103 -2.79 -9.72 3.54
CA GLY A 103 -3.84 -8.74 3.78
C GLY A 103 -5.13 -9.38 4.29
N PRO A 104 -6.10 -8.57 4.75
CA PRO A 104 -7.40 -9.06 5.20
C PRO A 104 -8.19 -9.79 4.10
N CYS A 105 -7.84 -9.57 2.82
CA CYS A 105 -8.38 -10.28 1.67
C CYS A 105 -7.79 -11.69 1.45
N GLY A 106 -6.86 -12.15 2.30
CA GLY A 106 -6.21 -13.46 2.18
C GLY A 106 -5.10 -13.54 1.13
N ARG A 107 -4.78 -12.43 0.44
CA ARG A 107 -3.69 -12.35 -0.54
C ARG A 107 -2.45 -11.68 0.05
N SER A 108 -1.29 -11.84 -0.60
CA SER A 108 -0.08 -11.08 -0.25
C SER A 108 -0.33 -9.58 -0.31
N LEU A 109 0.37 -8.81 0.53
CA LEU A 109 0.19 -7.36 0.57
C LEU A 109 0.43 -6.71 -0.80
N CYS A 110 -0.53 -5.92 -1.27
CA CYS A 110 -0.43 -5.21 -2.55
C CYS A 110 0.77 -4.24 -2.57
N CYS A 111 1.10 -3.67 -1.41
CA CYS A 111 2.23 -2.76 -1.25
C CYS A 111 3.60 -3.40 -1.44
N SER A 112 3.76 -4.68 -1.09
CA SER A 112 5.01 -5.44 -1.25
C SER A 112 5.12 -6.16 -2.59
N THR A 113 4.07 -6.11 -3.43
CA THR A 113 4.00 -6.89 -4.67
C THR A 113 4.05 -5.99 -5.90
N PHE A 114 2.96 -5.30 -6.23
CA PHE A 114 2.84 -4.57 -7.50
C PHE A 114 2.65 -3.05 -7.36
N LEU A 115 2.07 -2.57 -6.24
CA LEU A 115 1.78 -1.14 -6.10
C LEU A 115 3.07 -0.31 -5.99
N GLY A 116 4.02 -0.76 -5.16
CA GLY A 116 5.28 -0.05 -4.95
C GLY A 116 5.09 1.26 -4.19
N ASP A 117 4.68 2.32 -4.90
CA ASP A 117 4.42 3.65 -4.33
C ASP A 117 2.94 3.86 -4.04
N PHE A 118 2.64 4.74 -3.09
CA PHE A 118 1.28 4.93 -2.61
C PHE A 118 0.88 6.39 -2.65
N GLU A 119 -0.31 6.62 -3.16
CA GLU A 119 -1.03 7.88 -3.01
C GLU A 119 -1.78 7.94 -1.68
N PRO A 120 -2.09 9.15 -1.19
CA PRO A 120 -2.91 9.32 0.00
C PRO A 120 -4.31 8.75 -0.23
N VAL A 121 -4.77 7.93 0.71
CA VAL A 121 -6.09 7.31 0.70
C VAL A 121 -7.02 8.12 1.59
N SER A 122 -8.24 8.38 1.13
CA SER A 122 -9.26 9.11 1.89
C SER A 122 -10.43 8.21 2.32
N ILE A 123 -11.14 8.60 3.38
CA ILE A 123 -12.35 7.91 3.83
C ILE A 123 -13.48 8.00 2.77
N LYS A 124 -13.47 9.04 1.93
CA LYS A 124 -14.44 9.21 0.84
C LYS A 124 -14.39 8.03 -0.13
N MET A 125 -13.19 7.57 -0.50
CA MET A 125 -13.00 6.41 -1.39
C MET A 125 -13.66 5.15 -0.85
N ALA A 126 -13.58 4.91 0.47
CA ALA A 126 -14.27 3.77 1.09
C ALA A 126 -15.80 3.90 1.01
N LYS A 127 -16.35 5.12 1.10
CA LYS A 127 -17.80 5.37 0.90
C LYS A 127 -18.22 5.15 -0.54
N ASP A 128 -17.42 5.64 -1.49
CA ASP A 128 -17.72 5.51 -2.93
C ASP A 128 -17.70 4.04 -3.38
N GLN A 129 -16.94 3.19 -2.70
CA GLN A 129 -16.91 1.74 -2.90
C GLN A 129 -17.93 0.97 -2.04
N ASN A 130 -18.88 1.67 -1.39
CA ASN A 130 -19.91 1.08 -0.53
C ASN A 130 -19.37 0.20 0.61
N LEU A 131 -18.17 0.49 1.11
CA LEU A 131 -17.59 -0.24 2.23
C LEU A 131 -18.08 0.32 3.57
N SER A 132 -18.22 -0.59 4.54
CA SER A 132 -18.55 -0.21 5.91
C SER A 132 -17.43 0.62 6.53
N LEU A 133 -17.77 1.76 7.12
CA LEU A 133 -16.83 2.70 7.75
C LEU A 133 -16.22 2.21 9.08
N ASN A 134 -16.37 0.92 9.40
CA ASN A 134 -15.70 0.33 10.55
C ASN A 134 -14.18 0.25 10.27
N PRO A 135 -13.32 0.84 11.13
CA PRO A 135 -11.87 0.82 10.96
C PRO A 135 -11.28 -0.58 10.69
N THR A 136 -11.84 -1.65 11.27
CA THR A 136 -11.37 -3.02 11.05
C THR A 136 -11.57 -3.50 9.61
N LYS A 137 -12.57 -2.96 8.90
CA LYS A 137 -12.89 -3.34 7.52
C LYS A 137 -12.18 -2.50 6.46
N ILE A 138 -11.77 -1.28 6.81
CA ILE A 138 -11.15 -0.33 5.86
C ILE A 138 -9.64 -0.13 6.08
N SER A 139 -9.09 -0.63 7.19
CA SER A 139 -7.66 -0.58 7.50
C SER A 139 -6.95 -1.83 6.99
N GLY A 140 -5.78 -1.63 6.39
CA GLY A 140 -4.87 -2.71 6.02
C GLY A 140 -4.06 -3.23 7.21
N ALA A 141 -3.25 -4.25 6.96
CA ALA A 141 -2.37 -4.87 7.97
C ALA A 141 -1.39 -3.87 8.64
N CYS A 142 -1.07 -2.77 7.96
CA CYS A 142 -0.23 -1.69 8.48
C CYS A 142 -0.96 -0.72 9.44
N GLY A 143 -2.25 -0.94 9.74
CA GLY A 143 -3.05 -0.08 10.62
C GLY A 143 -3.53 1.23 10.00
N ARG A 144 -3.17 1.51 8.74
CA ARG A 144 -3.69 2.64 7.94
C ARG A 144 -4.74 2.17 6.94
N LEU A 145 -5.49 3.10 6.34
CA LEU A 145 -6.44 2.80 5.26
C LEU A 145 -5.82 1.95 4.15
N MET A 146 -6.60 1.02 3.60
CA MET A 146 -6.13 0.11 2.54
C MET A 146 -5.71 0.87 1.28
N CYS A 147 -4.53 0.56 0.75
CA CYS A 147 -4.05 1.15 -0.51
C CYS A 147 -4.86 0.71 -1.74
N CYS A 148 -5.53 -0.45 -1.68
CA CYS A 148 -6.42 -0.94 -2.73
C CYS A 148 -7.58 0.02 -2.99
N LEU A 149 -8.05 0.73 -1.96
CA LEU A 149 -9.13 1.70 -2.11
C LEU A 149 -8.77 2.76 -3.15
N LYS A 150 -7.56 3.31 -3.10
CA LYS A 150 -7.12 4.27 -4.12
C LYS A 150 -6.85 3.59 -5.45
N TYR A 151 -6.24 2.40 -5.45
CA TYR A 151 -5.97 1.65 -6.69
C TYR A 151 -7.24 1.38 -7.52
N GLU A 152 -8.34 1.03 -6.85
CA GLU A 152 -9.62 0.75 -7.49
C GLU A 152 -10.42 2.02 -7.78
N ASN A 153 -10.18 3.12 -7.05
CA ASN A 153 -11.01 4.32 -7.11
C ASN A 153 -11.12 4.93 -8.52
N ASP A 154 -10.04 4.91 -9.29
CA ASP A 154 -10.03 5.54 -10.62
C ASP A 154 -11.01 4.81 -11.56
N TYR A 155 -11.04 3.47 -11.50
CA TYR A 155 -12.04 2.67 -12.22
C TYR A 155 -13.47 2.94 -11.72
N TYR A 156 -13.65 3.05 -10.40
CA TYR A 156 -14.96 3.37 -9.83
C TYR A 156 -15.49 4.74 -10.28
N GLU A 157 -14.63 5.75 -10.38
CA GLU A 157 -15.00 7.08 -10.87
C GLU A 157 -15.36 7.06 -12.36
N GLU A 158 -14.58 6.34 -13.18
CA GLU A 158 -14.83 6.21 -14.63
C GLU A 158 -16.16 5.52 -14.94
N VAL A 159 -16.47 4.41 -14.27
CA VAL A 159 -17.72 3.67 -14.49
C VAL A 159 -18.91 4.41 -13.92
N ARG A 160 -18.77 5.05 -12.75
CA ARG A 160 -19.85 5.84 -12.16
C ARG A 160 -20.21 7.07 -13.01
N ALA A 161 -19.28 7.61 -13.78
CA ALA A 161 -19.57 8.69 -14.73
C ALA A 161 -20.41 8.22 -15.94
N GLN A 162 -20.46 6.92 -16.22
CA GLN A 162 -21.24 6.32 -17.30
C GLN A 162 -22.62 5.84 -16.83
N LEU A 163 -22.75 5.50 -15.54
CA LEU A 163 -24.00 5.02 -14.96
C LEU A 163 -24.87 6.20 -14.47
N PRO A 164 -26.21 6.08 -14.55
CA PRO A 164 -27.13 7.06 -13.97
C PRO A 164 -27.02 7.10 -12.44
N ASP A 165 -27.40 8.22 -11.84
CA ASP A 165 -27.31 8.39 -10.39
C ASP A 165 -28.43 7.60 -9.66
N ILE A 166 -28.14 7.19 -8.42
CA ILE A 166 -29.15 6.50 -7.58
C ILE A 166 -30.33 7.44 -7.34
N GLY A 167 -31.54 6.96 -7.67
CA GLY A 167 -32.80 7.70 -7.57
C GLY A 167 -33.25 8.36 -8.87
N GLU A 168 -32.41 8.35 -9.91
CA GLU A 168 -32.76 8.82 -11.24
C GLU A 168 -33.82 7.89 -11.88
N ALA A 169 -34.73 8.49 -12.65
CA ALA A 169 -35.74 7.75 -13.39
C ALA A 169 -35.20 7.42 -14.78
N ILE A 170 -35.17 6.14 -15.13
CA ILE A 170 -34.67 5.65 -16.40
C ILE A 170 -35.73 4.81 -17.12
N GLU A 171 -35.65 4.79 -18.44
CA GLU A 171 -36.46 3.93 -19.30
C GLU A 171 -35.72 2.61 -19.49
N THR A 172 -36.38 1.50 -19.19
CA THR A 172 -35.85 0.15 -19.36
C THR A 172 -36.73 -0.64 -20.34
N PRO A 173 -36.26 -1.78 -20.89
CA PRO A 173 -37.06 -2.59 -21.82
C PRO A 173 -38.44 -3.01 -21.27
N ASP A 174 -38.57 -3.15 -19.95
CA ASP A 174 -39.82 -3.54 -19.27
C ASP A 174 -40.63 -2.34 -18.75
N GLY A 175 -40.19 -1.11 -19.01
CA GLY A 175 -40.87 0.14 -18.67
C GLY A 175 -40.04 1.12 -17.85
N ASN A 176 -40.68 2.18 -17.38
CA ASN A 176 -40.02 3.22 -16.58
C ASN A 176 -39.81 2.75 -15.14
N GLY A 177 -38.64 3.06 -14.59
CA GLY A 177 -38.32 2.76 -13.20
C GLY A 177 -37.28 3.69 -12.61
N LYS A 178 -37.03 3.52 -11.31
CA LYS A 178 -36.02 4.31 -10.57
C LYS A 178 -34.84 3.45 -10.18
N VAL A 179 -33.63 3.98 -10.37
CA VAL A 179 -32.39 3.30 -9.95
C VAL A 179 -32.33 3.25 -8.42
N VAL A 180 -32.21 2.05 -7.85
CA VAL A 180 -32.13 1.82 -6.39
C VAL A 180 -30.71 1.52 -5.95
N ALA A 181 -29.96 0.78 -6.76
CA ALA A 181 -28.57 0.41 -6.47
C ALA A 181 -27.77 0.26 -7.76
N LEU A 182 -26.45 0.46 -7.66
CA LEU A 182 -25.51 0.29 -8.76
C LEU A 182 -24.51 -0.80 -8.39
N ASN A 183 -24.24 -1.70 -9.33
CA ASN A 183 -23.13 -2.64 -9.26
C ASN A 183 -22.05 -2.20 -10.26
N ILE A 184 -21.05 -1.51 -9.73
CA ILE A 184 -19.97 -0.88 -10.51
C ILE A 184 -19.05 -1.93 -11.15
N LEU A 185 -18.89 -3.10 -10.53
CA LEU A 185 -17.98 -4.14 -11.03
C LEU A 185 -18.56 -4.86 -12.25
N ASP A 186 -19.87 -5.14 -12.24
CA ASP A 186 -20.56 -5.79 -13.35
C ASP A 186 -21.21 -4.80 -14.34
N ILE A 187 -21.04 -3.50 -14.12
CA ILE A 187 -21.66 -2.41 -14.91
C ILE A 187 -23.18 -2.64 -15.06
N SER A 188 -23.81 -2.97 -13.94
CA SER A 188 -25.25 -3.22 -13.85
C SER A 188 -25.92 -2.31 -12.82
N MET A 189 -27.23 -2.16 -12.92
CA MET A 189 -28.03 -1.35 -12.02
C MET A 189 -29.32 -2.07 -11.65
N GLN A 190 -29.74 -1.90 -10.40
CA GLN A 190 -31.03 -2.39 -9.92
C GLN A 190 -32.07 -1.29 -10.06
N VAL A 191 -33.12 -1.56 -10.84
CA VAL A 191 -34.18 -0.61 -11.15
C VAL A 191 -35.48 -1.11 -10.54
N LYS A 192 -36.16 -0.23 -9.80
CA LYS A 192 -37.51 -0.49 -9.30
C LYS A 192 -38.51 0.06 -10.31
N LEU A 193 -39.15 -0.85 -11.04
CA LEU A 193 -40.23 -0.54 -11.97
C LEU A 193 -41.53 -0.21 -11.22
N GLU A 194 -42.37 0.60 -11.83
CA GLU A 194 -43.73 0.88 -11.34
C GLU A 194 -44.60 -0.38 -11.49
N GLY A 195 -44.96 -1.02 -10.38
CA GLY A 195 -45.84 -2.20 -10.35
C GLY A 195 -45.15 -3.51 -9.95
N HIS A 196 -43.82 -3.54 -9.86
CA HIS A 196 -43.06 -4.68 -9.33
C HIS A 196 -42.65 -4.46 -7.86
N GLU A 197 -42.85 -5.48 -7.01
CA GLU A 197 -42.42 -5.41 -5.61
C GLU A 197 -40.89 -5.53 -5.46
N GLN A 198 -40.23 -6.25 -6.37
CA GLN A 198 -38.79 -6.49 -6.34
C GLN A 198 -38.07 -5.70 -7.45
N PRO A 199 -36.89 -5.13 -7.17
CA PRO A 199 -36.07 -4.48 -8.18
C PRO A 199 -35.51 -5.52 -9.17
N LEU A 200 -35.46 -5.14 -10.45
CA LEU A 200 -34.88 -5.93 -11.53
C LEU A 200 -33.48 -5.40 -11.85
N GLU A 201 -32.58 -6.28 -12.29
CA GLU A 201 -31.22 -5.93 -12.64
C GLU A 201 -31.09 -5.76 -14.16
N TYR A 202 -30.52 -4.63 -14.58
CA TYR A 202 -30.27 -4.29 -15.98
C TYR A 202 -28.81 -3.95 -16.18
N LYS A 203 -28.23 -4.35 -17.32
CA LYS A 203 -26.89 -3.92 -17.72
C LYS A 203 -26.95 -2.61 -18.49
N LEU A 204 -25.86 -1.82 -18.44
CA LEU A 204 -25.78 -0.57 -19.19
C LEU A 204 -26.03 -0.77 -20.69
N GLU A 205 -25.48 -1.85 -21.27
CA GLU A 205 -25.65 -2.19 -22.68
C GLU A 205 -27.13 -2.36 -23.09
N GLU A 206 -27.97 -2.91 -22.22
CA GLU A 206 -29.39 -3.17 -22.50
C GLU A 206 -30.20 -1.88 -22.59
N ILE A 207 -29.78 -0.84 -21.88
CA ILE A 207 -30.40 0.49 -21.87
C ILE A 207 -29.90 1.32 -23.06
N GLU A 208 -28.61 1.25 -23.39
CA GLU A 208 -28.05 1.97 -24.55
C GLU A 208 -28.64 1.48 -25.88
N THR A 209 -29.03 0.21 -26.01
CA THR A 209 -29.72 -0.30 -27.21
C THR A 209 -31.08 0.34 -27.53
N MET A 210 -31.61 1.20 -26.66
CA MET A 210 -32.87 1.92 -26.83
C MET A 210 -32.69 3.36 -27.38
N HIS A 211 -31.47 3.81 -27.66
CA HIS A 211 -31.18 5.13 -28.25
C HIS A 211 -30.59 5.08 -29.66
#